data_AF-A0A6V7KDT5-F1
#
_entry.id   AF-A0A6V7KDT5-F1
#
_cell.length_a   1.000
_cell.length_b   1.000
_cell.length_c   1.000
_cell.angle_alpha   90.00
_cell.angle_beta   90.00
_cell.angle_gamma   90.00
#
_symmetry.space_group_name_H-M   'P 1'
#
loop_
_entity.id
_entity.type
_entity.pdbx_description
1 polymer ?
#
loop_
_entity_poly.entity_id
_entity_poly.type
_entity_poly.pdbx_seq_one_letter_code
_entity_poly.pdbx_strand_id
1 'polypeptide(L)'
;MQQALLNWVREQVLVALNWQNDAEQLRIRVACAQRWLAEGDWPAMDDEALLAKLDTWLLPSLHDVRDVRTLRQIDLYDALLRLLDWPLRQRLESALPRHYTAPGGSHLPLRYHHDQPALAVRMQEMFGERQNPTEAEGRVAVVLEMLSPAHRPLQIWPHSGKERTVRCKKR
;
A
#
# COMPACT_ATOMS: atom_id res chain seq x y z
N MET A 1 -29.68 -12.37 -10.14
CA MET A 1 -28.34 -13.00 -10.19
C MET A 1 -27.30 -12.14 -9.45
N GLN A 2 -27.13 -10.86 -9.79
CA GLN A 2 -26.16 -9.96 -9.12
C GLN A 2 -26.36 -9.86 -7.60
N GLN A 3 -27.61 -9.75 -7.13
CA GLN A 3 -27.92 -9.75 -5.69
C GLN A 3 -27.55 -11.06 -4.99
N ALA A 4 -27.60 -12.21 -5.68
CA ALA A 4 -27.14 -13.48 -5.11
C ALA A 4 -25.61 -13.53 -4.97
N LEU A 5 -24.88 -12.93 -5.92
CA LEU A 5 -23.42 -12.79 -5.81
C LEU A 5 -23.02 -11.84 -4.67
N LEU A 6 -23.74 -10.73 -4.48
CA LEU A 6 -23.51 -9.83 -3.35
C LEU A 6 -23.75 -10.51 -2.00
N ASN A 7 -24.84 -11.27 -1.89
CA ASN A 7 -25.12 -12.04 -0.67
C ASN A 7 -24.05 -13.12 -0.43
N TRP A 8 -23.58 -13.78 -1.48
CA TRP A 8 -22.47 -14.72 -1.38
C TRP A 8 -21.17 -14.04 -0.90
N VAL A 9 -20.85 -12.83 -1.37
CA VAL A 9 -19.71 -12.04 -0.87
C VAL A 9 -19.91 -11.63 0.60
N ARG A 10 -21.14 -11.29 1.01
CA ARG A 10 -21.45 -11.00 2.43
C ARG A 10 -21.22 -12.22 3.32
N GLU A 11 -21.58 -13.41 2.86
CA GLU A 11 -21.43 -14.68 3.59
C GLU A 11 -19.97 -15.19 3.63
N GLN A 12 -19.23 -15.04 2.53
CA GLN A 12 -17.83 -15.49 2.41
C GLN A 12 -16.80 -14.41 2.79
N VAL A 13 -17.26 -13.24 3.22
CA VAL A 13 -16.43 -12.04 3.51
C VAL A 13 -15.69 -11.55 2.25
N LEU A 14 -15.01 -10.41 2.34
CA LEU A 14 -14.21 -9.84 1.26
C LEU A 14 -13.02 -10.72 0.81
N VAL A 15 -12.63 -11.72 1.60
CA VAL A 15 -11.53 -12.66 1.30
C VAL A 15 -11.80 -13.45 0.01
N ALA A 16 -13.07 -13.59 -0.37
CA ALA A 16 -13.44 -14.28 -1.60
C ALA A 16 -13.05 -13.53 -2.89
N LEU A 17 -12.82 -12.22 -2.79
CA LEU A 17 -12.40 -11.36 -3.88
C LEU A 17 -10.89 -11.48 -4.11
N ASN A 18 -10.46 -11.33 -5.36
CA ASN A 18 -9.05 -11.38 -5.71
C ASN A 18 -8.39 -10.02 -5.47
N TRP A 19 -7.91 -9.80 -4.24
CA TRP A 19 -7.22 -8.59 -3.82
C TRP A 19 -5.87 -8.46 -4.52
N GLN A 20 -5.86 -7.68 -5.61
CA GLN A 20 -4.63 -7.27 -6.27
C GLN A 20 -3.88 -6.26 -5.39
N ASN A 21 -2.55 -6.25 -5.49
CA ASN A 21 -1.71 -5.39 -4.66
C ASN A 21 -2.08 -3.91 -4.77
N ASP A 22 -2.47 -3.44 -5.96
CA ASP A 22 -2.92 -2.06 -6.15
C ASP A 22 -4.20 -1.73 -5.35
N ALA A 23 -5.16 -2.66 -5.30
CA ALA A 23 -6.40 -2.48 -4.53
C ALA A 23 -6.14 -2.47 -3.03
N GLU A 24 -5.23 -3.32 -2.54
CA GLU A 24 -4.80 -3.31 -1.14
C GLU A 24 -4.07 -2.01 -0.80
N GLN A 25 -3.15 -1.58 -1.66
CA GLN A 25 -2.42 -0.32 -1.49
C GLN A 25 -3.36 0.89 -1.53
N LEU A 26 -4.42 0.88 -2.35
CA LEU A 26 -5.43 1.93 -2.33
C LEU A 26 -6.14 2.02 -0.98
N ARG A 27 -6.56 0.88 -0.41
CA ARG A 27 -7.20 0.84 0.92
C ARG A 27 -6.28 1.40 2.00
N ILE A 28 -5.01 0.99 1.98
CA ILE A 28 -4.02 1.49 2.95
C ILE A 28 -3.79 2.99 2.75
N ARG A 29 -3.62 3.46 1.51
CA ARG A 29 -3.45 4.88 1.19
C ARG A 29 -4.61 5.71 1.70
N VAL A 30 -5.86 5.27 1.52
CA VAL A 30 -7.05 5.97 2.02
C VAL A 30 -7.09 5.98 3.55
N ALA A 31 -6.76 4.87 4.21
CA ALA A 31 -6.65 4.82 5.67
C ALA A 31 -5.54 5.74 6.20
N CYS A 32 -4.41 5.82 5.51
CA CYS A 32 -3.34 6.76 5.80
C CYS A 32 -3.80 8.21 5.59
N ALA A 33 -4.57 8.49 4.53
CA ALA A 33 -5.12 9.81 4.27
C ALA A 33 -6.11 10.24 5.37
N GLN A 34 -6.96 9.33 5.88
CA GLN A 34 -7.79 9.58 7.05
C GLN A 34 -6.97 10.02 8.27
N ARG A 35 -5.82 9.40 8.49
CA ARG A 35 -4.96 9.66 9.65
C ARG A 35 -4.09 10.91 9.48
N TRP A 36 -3.52 11.12 8.30
CA TRP A 36 -2.50 12.14 8.05
C TRP A 36 -3.07 13.43 7.45
N LEU A 37 -4.20 13.34 6.74
CA LEU A 37 -4.89 14.42 6.03
C LEU A 37 -6.35 14.55 6.51
N ALA A 38 -6.53 14.68 7.83
CA ALA A 38 -7.85 14.70 8.49
C ALA A 38 -8.79 15.82 8.01
N GLU A 39 -8.30 16.78 7.21
CA GLU A 39 -9.14 17.82 6.62
C GLU A 39 -9.98 17.31 5.44
N GLY A 40 -9.68 16.13 4.90
CA GLY A 40 -10.48 15.49 3.84
C GLY A 40 -11.53 14.53 4.41
N ASP A 41 -12.71 14.49 3.80
CA ASP A 41 -13.78 13.54 4.15
C ASP A 41 -13.53 12.16 3.51
N TRP A 42 -12.42 11.54 3.88
CA TRP A 42 -11.96 10.28 3.31
C TRP A 42 -12.87 9.12 3.74
N PRO A 43 -13.42 8.32 2.80
CA PRO A 43 -14.31 7.20 3.13
C PRO A 43 -13.54 6.07 3.82
N ALA A 44 -14.17 5.45 4.82
CA ALA A 44 -13.66 4.21 5.41
C ALA A 44 -13.66 3.07 4.38
N MET A 45 -12.55 2.34 4.31
CA MET A 45 -12.34 1.18 3.42
C MET A 45 -11.86 -0.06 4.19
N ASP A 46 -12.12 -0.14 5.49
CA ASP A 46 -12.01 -1.38 6.25
C ASP A 46 -13.07 -2.40 5.79
N ASP A 47 -12.94 -3.64 6.24
CA ASP A 47 -13.80 -4.73 5.78
C ASP A 47 -15.28 -4.49 6.09
N GLU A 48 -15.60 -3.90 7.24
CA GLU A 48 -16.98 -3.61 7.66
C GLU A 48 -17.60 -2.54 6.75
N ALA A 49 -16.88 -1.44 6.52
CA ALA A 49 -17.34 -0.35 5.67
C ALA A 49 -17.55 -0.79 4.20
N LEU A 50 -16.67 -1.64 3.68
CA LEU A 50 -16.77 -2.15 2.32
C LEU A 50 -17.92 -3.16 2.15
N LEU A 51 -18.15 -4.03 3.14
CA LEU A 51 -19.29 -4.96 3.15
C LEU A 51 -20.63 -4.21 3.20
N ALA A 52 -20.71 -3.14 3.99
CA ALA A 52 -21.90 -2.30 4.10
C ALA A 52 -22.25 -1.58 2.79
N LYS A 53 -21.24 -1.27 1.95
CA LYS A 53 -21.39 -0.47 0.72
C LYS A 53 -21.21 -1.25 -0.58
N LEU A 54 -21.32 -2.59 -0.56
CA LEU A 54 -21.14 -3.45 -1.74
C LEU A 54 -21.97 -3.01 -2.95
N ASP A 55 -23.23 -2.62 -2.73
CA ASP A 55 -24.14 -2.15 -3.78
C ASP A 55 -23.65 -0.84 -4.43
N THR A 56 -22.81 -0.06 -3.75
CA THR A 56 -22.26 1.20 -4.26
C THR A 56 -21.00 0.99 -5.08
N TRP A 57 -20.03 0.22 -4.57
CA TRP A 57 -18.70 0.13 -5.19
C TRP A 57 -18.53 -1.10 -6.09
N LEU A 58 -19.06 -2.26 -5.67
CA LEU A 58 -18.86 -3.54 -6.36
C LEU A 58 -19.94 -3.80 -7.41
N LEU A 59 -21.21 -3.54 -7.10
CA LEU A 59 -22.36 -3.84 -7.98
C LEU A 59 -22.21 -3.32 -9.41
N PRO A 60 -21.73 -2.08 -9.67
CA PRO A 60 -21.60 -1.61 -11.05
C PRO A 60 -20.51 -2.34 -11.83
N SER A 61 -19.58 -3.06 -11.17
CA SER A 61 -18.61 -3.96 -11.80
C SER A 61 -19.13 -5.39 -11.99
N LEU A 62 -20.34 -5.71 -11.52
CA LEU A 62 -20.96 -7.03 -11.65
C LEU A 62 -21.87 -7.19 -12.88
N HIS A 63 -21.87 -6.24 -13.83
CA HIS A 63 -22.78 -6.27 -14.98
C HIS A 63 -22.66 -7.57 -15.80
N ASP A 64 -21.43 -7.96 -16.11
CA ASP A 64 -21.13 -9.13 -16.96
C ASP A 64 -20.69 -10.36 -16.17
N VAL A 65 -20.77 -10.31 -14.84
CA VAL A 65 -20.27 -11.37 -13.95
C VAL A 65 -21.36 -12.42 -13.75
N ARG A 66 -21.05 -13.67 -14.11
CA ARG A 66 -22.00 -14.79 -14.09
C ARG A 66 -21.62 -15.90 -13.13
N ASP A 67 -20.39 -15.92 -12.65
CA ASP A 67 -19.86 -16.94 -11.75
C ASP A 67 -18.74 -16.38 -10.84
N VAL A 68 -18.29 -17.19 -9.87
CA VAL A 68 -17.23 -16.81 -8.93
C VAL A 68 -15.88 -16.63 -9.65
N ARG A 69 -15.65 -17.32 -10.78
CA ARG A 69 -14.39 -17.21 -11.53
C ARG A 69 -14.26 -15.83 -12.18
N THR A 70 -15.32 -15.34 -12.79
CA THR A 70 -15.43 -14.01 -13.39
C THR A 70 -15.48 -12.91 -12.32
N LEU A 71 -16.09 -13.18 -11.17
CA LEU A 71 -16.03 -12.28 -10.00
C LEU A 71 -14.59 -11.99 -9.56
N ARG A 72 -13.71 -13.00 -9.56
CA ARG A 72 -12.29 -12.86 -9.22
C ARG A 72 -11.45 -12.12 -10.27
N GLN A 73 -12.02 -11.81 -11.44
CA GLN A 73 -11.36 -11.06 -12.51
C GLN A 73 -11.70 -9.56 -12.49
N ILE A 74 -12.59 -9.12 -11.58
CA ILE A 74 -12.95 -7.72 -11.45
C ILE A 74 -11.73 -6.92 -11.00
N ASP A 75 -11.52 -5.78 -11.66
CA ASP A 75 -10.60 -4.75 -11.19
C ASP A 75 -11.17 -4.10 -9.92
N LEU A 76 -10.66 -4.54 -8.76
CA LEU A 76 -11.07 -4.02 -7.46
C LEU A 76 -10.52 -2.61 -7.22
N TYR A 77 -9.40 -2.24 -7.85
CA TYR A 77 -8.84 -0.89 -7.71
C TYR A 77 -9.80 0.14 -8.30
N ASP A 78 -10.22 -0.08 -9.55
CA ASP A 78 -11.19 0.80 -10.22
C ASP A 78 -12.57 0.78 -9.52
N ALA A 79 -12.99 -0.37 -9.01
CA ALA A 79 -14.23 -0.47 -8.25
C ALA A 79 -14.18 0.36 -6.95
N LEU A 80 -13.07 0.30 -6.20
CA LEU A 80 -12.88 1.05 -4.96
C LEU A 80 -12.69 2.55 -5.19
N LEU A 81 -12.05 2.94 -6.29
CA LEU A 81 -11.92 4.36 -6.65
C LEU A 81 -13.28 5.05 -6.72
N ARG A 82 -14.37 4.34 -7.05
CA ARG A 82 -15.74 4.89 -7.07
C ARG A 82 -16.23 5.41 -5.73
N LEU A 83 -15.67 4.94 -4.62
CA LEU A 83 -15.97 5.45 -3.28
C LEU A 83 -15.37 6.83 -3.02
N LEU A 84 -14.34 7.21 -3.78
CA LEU A 84 -13.73 8.54 -3.72
C LEU A 84 -14.38 9.44 -4.75
N ASP A 85 -14.75 10.65 -4.35
CA ASP A 85 -15.12 11.70 -5.27
C ASP A 85 -13.88 12.24 -6.01
N TRP A 86 -14.10 13.02 -7.07
CA TRP A 86 -13.00 13.50 -7.92
C TRP A 86 -11.95 14.35 -7.15
N PRO A 87 -12.35 15.29 -6.26
CA PRO A 87 -11.39 16.06 -5.47
C PRO A 87 -10.53 15.19 -4.55
N LEU A 88 -11.11 14.20 -3.84
CA LEU A 88 -10.33 13.31 -2.98
C LEU A 88 -9.39 12.43 -3.79
N ARG A 89 -9.80 11.95 -4.98
CA ARG A 89 -8.89 11.21 -5.87
C ARG A 89 -7.68 12.05 -6.27
N GLN A 90 -7.89 13.30 -6.67
CA GLN A 90 -6.78 14.19 -7.03
C GLN A 90 -5.85 14.44 -5.84
N ARG A 91 -6.41 14.69 -4.66
CA ARG A 91 -5.62 14.88 -3.44
C ARG A 91 -4.87 13.61 -3.03
N LEU A 92 -5.44 12.43 -3.22
CA LEU A 92 -4.78 11.16 -2.92
C LEU A 92 -3.59 10.92 -3.84
N GLU A 93 -3.75 11.19 -5.14
CA GLU A 93 -2.66 11.03 -6.10
C GLU A 93 -1.54 12.06 -5.91
N SER A 94 -1.84 13.27 -5.44
CA SER A 94 -0.81 14.30 -5.19
C SER A 94 -0.13 14.16 -3.83
N ALA A 95 -0.87 13.86 -2.77
CA ALA A 95 -0.36 13.86 -1.41
C ALA A 95 0.13 12.48 -0.95
N LEU A 96 -0.42 11.41 -1.52
CA LEU A 96 0.02 10.03 -1.27
C LEU A 96 0.21 9.27 -2.61
N PRO A 97 1.08 9.73 -3.53
CA PRO A 97 1.33 9.10 -4.82
C PRO A 97 1.75 7.63 -4.74
N ARG A 98 1.45 6.85 -5.78
CA ARG A 98 1.91 5.44 -5.87
C ARG A 98 3.41 5.30 -6.14
N HIS A 99 4.05 6.38 -6.60
CA HIS A 99 5.44 6.36 -7.00
C HIS A 99 6.13 7.66 -6.59
N TYR A 100 7.41 7.52 -6.26
CA TYR A 100 8.31 8.62 -5.99
C TYR A 100 9.31 8.78 -7.13
N THR A 101 9.50 10.02 -7.59
CA THR A 101 10.54 10.34 -8.57
C THR A 101 11.79 10.80 -7.83
N ALA A 102 12.84 9.99 -7.87
CA ALA A 102 14.13 10.33 -7.27
C ALA A 102 14.85 11.44 -8.07
N PRO A 103 15.82 12.16 -7.49
CA PRO A 103 16.55 13.22 -8.19
C PRO A 103 17.25 12.77 -9.48
N GLY A 104 17.67 11.51 -9.54
CA GLY A 104 18.25 10.90 -10.75
C GLY A 104 17.23 10.58 -11.86
N GLY A 105 15.94 10.85 -11.65
CA GLY A 105 14.84 10.54 -12.58
C GLY A 105 14.27 9.13 -12.44
N SER A 106 14.76 8.31 -11.52
CA SER A 106 14.19 6.98 -11.24
C SER A 106 12.76 7.11 -10.71
N HIS A 107 11.83 6.36 -11.30
CA HIS A 107 10.44 6.30 -10.87
C HIS A 107 10.22 5.02 -10.04
N LEU A 108 10.13 5.18 -8.72
CA LEU A 108 10.20 4.07 -7.76
C LEU A 108 8.85 3.87 -7.07
N PRO A 109 8.35 2.63 -6.91
CA PRO A 109 7.07 2.38 -6.26
C PRO A 109 7.14 2.67 -4.75
N LEU A 110 6.17 3.44 -4.26
CA LEU A 110 5.95 3.64 -2.84
C LEU A 110 5.06 2.52 -2.30
N ARG A 111 5.46 1.95 -1.15
CA ARG A 111 4.62 1.00 -0.41
C ARG A 111 4.10 1.68 0.84
N TYR A 112 2.80 1.81 0.94
CA TYR A 112 2.16 2.38 2.11
C TYR A 112 1.93 1.29 3.16
N HIS A 113 2.24 1.65 4.40
CA HIS A 113 1.84 0.94 5.61
C HIS A 113 1.07 1.93 6.50
N HIS A 114 0.26 1.42 7.43
CA HIS A 114 -0.59 2.25 8.30
C HIS A 114 0.15 3.29 9.14
N ASP A 115 1.44 3.06 9.41
CA ASP A 115 2.28 3.98 10.19
C ASP A 115 3.13 4.91 9.33
N GLN A 116 3.75 4.39 8.27
CA GLN A 116 4.68 5.15 7.43
C GLN A 116 4.80 4.54 6.02
N PRO A 117 4.99 5.35 4.98
CA PRO A 117 5.34 4.87 3.65
C PRO A 117 6.80 4.42 3.59
N ALA A 118 7.07 3.39 2.79
CA ALA A 118 8.39 2.83 2.57
C ALA A 118 8.76 2.90 1.09
N LEU A 119 10.02 3.22 0.82
CA LEU A 119 10.60 3.29 -0.52
C LEU A 119 11.84 2.41 -0.57
N ALA A 120 11.75 1.33 -1.36
CA ALA A 120 12.91 0.50 -1.64
C ALA A 120 13.75 1.15 -2.73
N VAL A 121 14.94 1.63 -2.36
CA VAL A 121 15.79 2.47 -3.23
C VAL A 121 17.25 2.09 -3.10
N ARG A 122 18.02 2.23 -4.17
CA ARG A 122 19.47 2.07 -4.13
C ARG A 122 20.12 3.38 -3.69
N MET A 123 21.18 3.31 -2.89
CA MET A 123 21.84 4.51 -2.36
C MET A 123 22.22 5.50 -3.47
N GLN A 124 22.67 5.01 -4.64
CA GLN A 124 23.06 5.87 -5.75
C GLN A 124 21.91 6.67 -6.36
N GLU A 125 20.66 6.21 -6.22
CA GLU A 125 19.48 6.91 -6.74
C GLU A 125 19.08 8.08 -5.85
N MET A 126 19.54 8.09 -4.60
CA MET A 126 19.33 9.18 -3.64
C MET A 126 20.48 10.20 -3.64
N PHE A 127 21.52 10.03 -4.48
CA PHE A 127 22.58 11.02 -4.58
C PHE A 127 22.04 12.35 -5.11
N GLY A 128 22.33 13.43 -4.38
CA GLY A 128 21.82 14.78 -4.67
C GLY A 128 20.54 15.14 -3.91
N GLU A 129 19.88 14.16 -3.29
CA GLU A 129 18.76 14.43 -2.38
C GLU A 129 19.29 15.07 -1.08
N ARG A 130 18.74 16.23 -0.70
CA ARG A 130 19.20 16.97 0.49
C ARG A 130 18.36 16.69 1.72
N GLN A 131 17.12 16.25 1.52
CA GLN A 131 16.15 16.00 2.59
C GLN A 131 15.48 14.66 2.36
N ASN A 132 15.19 13.94 3.44
CA ASN A 132 14.47 12.68 3.33
C ASN A 132 13.09 12.94 2.70
N PRO A 133 12.65 12.18 1.68
CA PRO A 133 11.35 12.39 1.07
C PRO A 133 10.24 12.30 2.10
N THR A 134 9.21 13.12 1.88
CA THR A 134 8.05 13.21 2.77
C THR A 134 6.78 13.13 1.94
N GLU A 135 5.77 12.48 2.50
CA GLU A 135 4.43 12.28 1.96
C GLU A 135 3.41 13.05 2.80
N ALA A 136 2.17 13.03 2.36
CA ALA A 136 1.04 13.69 3.02
C ALA A 136 1.33 15.17 3.30
N GLU A 137 1.72 15.91 2.26
CA GLU A 137 2.00 17.35 2.34
C GLU A 137 3.15 17.69 3.33
N GLY A 138 4.16 16.82 3.42
CA GLY A 138 5.33 17.02 4.28
C GLY A 138 5.17 16.51 5.72
N ARG A 139 4.05 15.86 6.05
CA ARG A 139 3.71 15.43 7.41
C ARG A 139 4.37 14.11 7.80
N VAL A 140 4.65 13.25 6.84
CA VAL A 140 5.14 11.88 7.10
C VAL A 140 6.41 11.61 6.32
N ALA A 141 7.47 11.25 7.03
CA ALA A 141 8.73 10.86 6.41
C ALA A 141 8.63 9.48 5.76
N VAL A 142 9.19 9.34 4.56
CA VAL A 142 9.31 8.06 3.87
C VAL A 142 10.49 7.27 4.45
N VAL A 143 10.26 6.01 4.77
CA VAL A 143 11.32 5.10 5.19
C VAL A 143 12.06 4.58 3.97
N LEU A 144 13.34 4.91 3.88
CA LEU A 144 14.22 4.43 2.83
C LEU A 144 14.74 3.04 3.19
N GLU A 145 14.32 2.03 2.43
CA GLU A 145 14.86 0.69 2.52
C GLU A 145 15.99 0.55 1.50
N MET A 146 17.23 0.55 1.99
CA MET A 146 18.41 0.47 1.12
C MET A 146 18.52 -0.92 0.48
N LEU A 147 18.44 -0.94 -0.85
CA LEU A 147 18.71 -2.12 -1.66
C LEU A 147 20.22 -2.25 -1.95
N SER A 148 20.71 -3.49 -1.98
CA SER A 148 22.04 -3.77 -2.55
C SER A 148 22.06 -3.45 -4.05
N PRO A 149 23.24 -3.24 -4.68
CA PRO A 149 23.35 -2.98 -6.12
C PRO A 149 22.67 -4.03 -7.01
N ALA A 150 22.50 -5.26 -6.51
CA ALA A 150 21.82 -6.36 -7.18
C ALA A 150 20.31 -6.48 -6.84
N HIS A 151 19.68 -5.43 -6.29
CA HIS A 151 18.28 -5.39 -5.86
C HIS A 151 17.88 -6.46 -4.82
N ARG A 152 18.86 -7.03 -4.10
CA ARG A 152 18.58 -7.93 -2.97
C ARG A 152 18.48 -7.13 -1.67
N PRO A 153 17.49 -7.40 -0.81
CA PRO A 153 17.47 -6.83 0.53
C PRO A 153 18.75 -7.26 1.27
N LEU A 154 19.45 -6.29 1.85
CA LEU A 154 20.62 -6.57 2.68
C LEU A 154 20.12 -7.27 3.95
N GLN A 155 20.29 -8.59 4.00
CA GLN A 155 19.90 -9.40 5.13
C GLN A 155 20.64 -8.91 6.38
N ILE A 156 19.88 -8.43 7.36
CA ILE A 156 20.40 -8.02 8.67
C ILE A 156 20.65 -9.31 9.45
N TRP A 157 21.91 -9.73 9.58
CA TRP A 157 22.25 -10.75 10.57
C TRP A 157 22.26 -10.10 11.96
N PRO A 158 21.44 -10.57 12.92
CA PRO A 158 21.63 -10.17 14.31
C PRO A 158 22.99 -10.71 14.77
N HIS A 159 23.93 -9.81 15.04
CA HIS A 159 25.18 -10.18 15.68
C HIS A 159 24.87 -10.57 17.13
N SER A 160 24.67 -11.88 17.38
CA SER A 160 24.63 -12.40 18.74
C SER A 160 26.04 -12.31 19.32
N GLY A 161 26.28 -11.28 20.12
CA GLY A 161 27.46 -11.21 20.96
C GLY A 161 27.51 -12.40 21.92
N LYS A 162 28.57 -13.19 21.83
CA LYS A 162 29.12 -13.93 22.97
C LYS A 162 30.64 -13.85 22.89
N GLU A 163 31.18 -12.93 23.69
CA GLU A 163 32.55 -12.99 24.19
C GLU A 163 32.84 -14.41 24.70
N ARG A 164 33.98 -14.99 24.31
CA ARG A 164 34.65 -16.04 25.08
C ARG A 164 36.16 -16.00 24.84
N THR A 165 36.81 -15.26 25.75
CA THR A 165 38.02 -15.64 26.49
C THR A 165 39.25 -16.08 25.69
N VAL A 166 40.21 -15.14 25.62
CA VAL A 166 41.63 -15.40 25.37
C VAL A 166 42.15 -16.39 26.42
N ARG A 167 42.65 -17.55 25.99
CA ARG A 167 43.53 -18.40 26.81
C ARG A 167 44.90 -18.43 26.16
N CYS A 168 45.77 -17.55 26.65
CA CYS A 168 47.20 -17.61 26.40
C CYS A 168 47.76 -18.78 27.22
N LYS A 169 48.31 -19.82 26.56
CA LYS A 169 49.12 -20.83 27.23
C LYS A 169 50.58 -20.62 26.81
N LYS A 170 51.33 -19.95 27.69
CA LYS A 170 52.79 -19.93 27.69
C LYS A 170 53.29 -21.15 28.47
N ARG A 171 54.31 -21.79 27.89
CA ARG A 171 55.19 -22.86 28.42
C ARG A 171 54.61 -24.26 28.44
#